data_AF-A0A1I1WYM1-F1
#
_entry.id   AF-A0A1I1WYM1-F1
#
_cell.length_a   1.000
_cell.length_b   1.000
_cell.length_c   1.000
_cell.angle_alpha   90.00
_cell.angle_beta   90.00
_cell.angle_gamma   90.00
#
_symmetry.space_group_name_H-M   'P 1'
#
loop_
_entity.id
_entity.type
_entity.pdbx_description
1 polymer ?
#
loop_
_entity_poly.entity_id
_entity_poly.type
_entity_poly.pdbx_seq_one_letter_code
_entity_poly.pdbx_strand_id
1 'polypeptide(L)'
;MDALMLEGWTPILLFGIVFAVGIFIVSRKVSRIALFSISVVLSLLCIGVVTYSVVGVEGWEGMGIGFVTVSVFLGIWVGTLIGATLKRSN
;
A
#
# COMPACT_ATOMS: atom_id res chain seq x y z
N MET A 1 -24.22 13.90 -12.45
CA MET A 1 -22.86 14.39 -12.15
C MET A 1 -22.07 13.38 -11.30
N ASP A 2 -22.62 12.21 -11.01
CA ASP A 2 -22.02 11.19 -10.12
C ASP A 2 -21.15 10.14 -10.85
N ALA A 3 -21.25 10.03 -12.18
CA ALA A 3 -20.53 9.01 -12.95
C ALA A 3 -19.03 9.33 -13.15
N LEU A 4 -18.68 10.61 -13.32
CA LEU A 4 -17.30 11.05 -13.57
C LEU A 4 -16.37 10.86 -12.35
N MET A 5 -16.92 10.94 -11.14
CA MET A 5 -16.16 10.70 -9.91
C MET A 5 -15.86 9.21 -9.69
N LEU A 6 -16.60 8.28 -10.30
CA LEU A 6 -16.30 6.84 -10.22
C LEU A 6 -15.25 6.42 -11.27
N GLU A 7 -15.28 7.01 -12.46
CA GLU A 7 -14.36 6.70 -13.56
C GLU A 7 -12.90 7.06 -13.27
N GLY A 8 -12.63 8.13 -12.51
CA GLY A 8 -11.25 8.50 -12.15
C GLY A 8 -10.66 7.62 -11.05
N TRP A 9 -11.49 7.13 -10.12
CA TRP A 9 -11.03 6.42 -8.91
C TRP A 9 -10.99 4.90 -9.09
N THR A 10 -11.88 4.34 -9.91
CA THR A 10 -11.88 2.90 -10.22
C THR A 10 -10.55 2.38 -10.77
N PRO A 11 -9.87 3.01 -11.75
CA PRO A 11 -8.58 2.51 -12.22
C PRO A 11 -7.50 2.58 -11.13
N ILE A 12 -7.48 3.63 -10.31
CA ILE A 12 -6.53 3.78 -9.19
C ILE A 12 -6.72 2.67 -8.15
N LEU A 13 -7.97 2.39 -7.78
CA LEU A 13 -8.29 1.31 -6.84
C LEU A 13 -7.95 -0.06 -7.42
N LEU A 14 -8.20 -0.29 -8.71
CA LEU A 14 -7.92 -1.55 -9.39
C LEU A 14 -6.41 -1.80 -9.50
N PHE A 15 -5.62 -0.77 -9.85
CA PHE A 15 -4.15 -0.85 -9.82
C PHE A 15 -3.63 -1.12 -8.40
N GLY A 16 -4.19 -0.46 -7.39
CA GLY A 16 -3.83 -0.69 -5.98
C GLY A 16 -4.07 -2.14 -5.54
N ILE A 17 -5.21 -2.73 -5.92
CA ILE A 17 -5.55 -4.12 -5.60
C ILE A 17 -4.59 -5.09 -6.31
N VAL A 18 -4.32 -4.90 -7.61
CA VAL A 18 -3.39 -5.74 -8.37
C VAL A 18 -1.98 -5.68 -7.75
N PHE A 19 -1.54 -4.48 -7.37
CA PHE A 19 -0.25 -4.29 -6.71
C PHE A 19 -0.18 -4.97 -5.35
N ALA A 20 -1.24 -4.87 -4.55
CA ALA A 20 -1.34 -5.55 -3.25
C ALA A 20 -1.29 -7.07 -3.38
N VAL A 21 -2.00 -7.64 -4.37
CA VAL A 21 -1.98 -9.09 -4.65
C VAL A 21 -0.59 -9.53 -5.15
N GLY A 22 0.05 -8.75 -6.01
CA GLY A 22 1.40 -9.02 -6.49
C GLY A 22 2.42 -9.06 -5.35
N ILE A 23 2.41 -8.05 -4.47
CA ILE A 23 3.27 -7.99 -3.29
C ILE A 23 2.98 -9.15 -2.33
N PHE A 24 1.71 -9.54 -2.14
CA PHE A 24 1.34 -10.67 -1.29
C PHE A 24 1.93 -12.00 -1.79
N ILE A 25 1.92 -12.24 -3.11
CA ILE A 25 2.50 -13.44 -3.72
C ILE A 25 4.03 -13.43 -3.59
N VAL A 26 4.67 -12.28 -3.85
CA VAL A 26 6.13 -12.12 -3.71
C VAL A 26 6.56 -12.32 -2.26
N SER A 27 5.82 -11.74 -1.31
CA SER A 27 6.01 -11.91 0.14
C SER A 27 6.10 -13.38 0.54
N ARG A 28 5.20 -14.21 -0.01
CA ARG A 28 5.12 -15.65 0.32
C ARG A 28 6.37 -16.44 -0.08
N LYS A 29 7.13 -15.97 -1.07
CA LYS A 29 8.31 -16.67 -1.61
C LYS A 29 9.64 -16.21 -0.98
N VAL A 30 9.63 -15.15 -0.18
CA VAL A 30 10.83 -14.42 0.25
C VAL A 30 11.24 -14.76 1.70
N SER A 31 12.54 -14.70 2.01
CA SER A 31 13.10 -14.90 3.36
C SER A 31 12.52 -13.90 4.38
N ARG A 32 12.40 -14.28 5.67
CA ARG A 32 11.89 -13.39 6.73
C ARG A 32 12.66 -12.06 6.83
N ILE A 33 13.97 -12.11 6.57
CA ILE A 33 14.85 -10.93 6.56
C ILE A 33 14.48 -9.99 5.41
N ALA A 34 14.23 -10.55 4.23
CA ALA A 34 13.86 -9.77 3.06
C ALA A 34 12.42 -9.25 3.12
N LEU A 35 11.49 -9.99 3.76
CA LEU A 35 10.15 -9.49 4.09
C LEU A 35 10.21 -8.22 4.95
N PHE A 36 11.01 -8.25 6.01
CA PHE A 36 11.20 -7.09 6.88
C PHE A 36 11.85 -5.92 6.13
N SER A 37 12.90 -6.20 5.35
CA SER A 37 13.59 -5.17 4.56
C SER A 37 12.66 -4.49 3.56
N ILE A 38 11.86 -5.25 2.82
CA ILE A 38 10.92 -4.71 1.82
C ILE A 38 9.83 -3.89 2.51
N SER A 39 9.32 -4.37 3.65
CA SER A 39 8.30 -3.69 4.44
C SER A 39 8.77 -2.33 4.97
N VAL A 40 10.02 -2.24 5.44
CA VAL A 40 10.64 -0.98 5.88
C VAL A 40 10.81 0.01 4.72
N VAL A 41 11.29 -0.47 3.57
CA VAL A 41 11.46 0.39 2.37
C VAL A 41 10.12 0.90 1.86
N LEU A 42 9.10 0.04 1.77
CA LEU A 42 7.76 0.47 1.37
C LEU A 42 7.12 1.42 2.40
N SER A 43 7.37 1.20 3.70
CA SER A 43 6.91 2.09 4.76
C SER A 43 7.49 3.50 4.63
N LEU A 44 8.80 3.60 4.32
CA LEU A 44 9.46 4.88 4.05
C LEU A 44 8.88 5.58 2.82
N LEU A 45 8.61 4.82 1.75
CA LEU A 45 7.94 5.35 0.56
C LEU A 45 6.53 5.86 0.89
N CYS A 46 5.74 5.12 1.67
CA CYS A 46 4.42 5.58 2.12
C CYS A 46 4.50 6.90 2.90
N ILE A 47 5.47 7.06 3.80
CA ILE A 47 5.64 8.31 4.55
C ILE A 47 5.96 9.47 3.58
N GLY A 48 6.84 9.24 2.61
CA GLY A 48 7.15 10.23 1.56
C GLY A 48 5.92 10.63 0.74
N VAL A 49 5.13 9.65 0.32
CA VAL A 49 3.91 9.89 -0.47
C VAL A 49 2.83 10.61 0.36
N VAL A 50 2.62 10.24 1.63
CA VAL A 50 1.71 10.98 2.53
C VAL A 50 2.15 12.44 2.68
N THR A 51 3.45 12.68 2.86
CA THR A 51 4.00 14.03 2.99
C THR A 51 3.77 14.84 1.71
N TYR A 52 4.02 14.24 0.54
CA TYR A 52 3.73 14.85 -0.76
C TYR A 52 2.24 15.13 -0.95
N SER A 53 1.40 14.21 -0.49
CA SER A 53 -0.06 14.33 -0.57
C SER A 53 -0.61 15.50 0.24
N VAL A 54 0.02 15.83 1.38
CA VAL A 54 -0.41 16.93 2.26
C VAL A 54 0.19 18.26 1.83
N VAL A 55 1.44 18.28 1.37
CA VAL A 55 2.19 19.51 1.09
C VAL A 55 2.13 19.91 -0.38
N GLY A 56 2.10 18.94 -1.31
CA GLY A 56 2.22 19.17 -2.75
C GLY A 56 0.90 19.11 -3.52
N VAL A 57 -0.12 18.43 -2.98
CA VAL A 57 -1.42 18.26 -3.65
C VAL A 57 -2.52 18.78 -2.73
N GLU A 58 -2.91 20.03 -2.92
CA GLU A 58 -4.03 20.61 -2.18
C GLU A 58 -5.38 20.17 -2.77
N GLY A 59 -6.41 20.03 -1.93
CA GLY A 59 -7.77 19.69 -2.35
C GLY A 59 -8.14 18.20 -2.23
N TRP A 60 -9.26 17.80 -2.84
CA TRP A 60 -9.84 16.47 -2.71
C TRP A 60 -8.95 15.34 -3.25
N GLU A 61 -8.13 15.64 -4.26
CA GLU A 61 -7.20 14.66 -4.85
C GLU A 61 -6.08 14.28 -3.89
N GLY A 62 -5.50 15.25 -3.17
CA GLY A 62 -4.51 15.01 -2.13
C GLY A 62 -5.08 14.26 -0.93
N MET A 63 -6.35 14.48 -0.60
CA MET A 63 -7.02 13.71 0.45
C MET A 63 -7.21 12.24 0.05
N GLY A 64 -7.50 11.99 -1.23
CA GLY A 64 -7.59 10.65 -1.82
C GLY A 64 -6.27 9.88 -1.80
N ILE A 65 -5.21 10.51 -2.28
CA ILE A 65 -3.87 9.93 -2.31
C ILE A 65 -3.40 9.60 -0.88
N GLY A 66 -3.65 10.49 0.08
CA GLY A 66 -3.34 10.26 1.48
C GLY A 66 -4.08 9.03 2.04
N PHE A 67 -5.38 8.92 1.79
CA PHE A 67 -6.19 7.80 2.26
C PHE A 67 -5.75 6.44 1.65
N VAL A 68 -5.47 6.42 0.35
CA VAL A 68 -4.95 5.22 -0.34
C VAL A 68 -3.58 4.85 0.22
N THR A 69 -2.72 5.84 0.48
CA THR A 69 -1.37 5.58 1.00
C THR A 69 -1.40 5.01 2.42
N VAL A 70 -2.29 5.50 3.29
CA VAL A 70 -2.49 4.97 4.64
C VAL A 70 -3.04 3.55 4.62
N SER A 71 -3.99 3.25 3.73
CA SER A 71 -4.53 1.89 3.60
C SER A 71 -3.49 0.90 3.06
N VAL A 72 -2.64 1.32 2.12
CA VAL A 72 -1.48 0.54 1.66
C VAL A 72 -0.49 0.30 2.82
N PHE A 73 -0.21 1.33 3.62
CA PHE A 73 0.66 1.23 4.79
C PHE A 73 0.15 0.17 5.78
N LEU A 74 -1.14 0.18 6.10
CA LEU A 74 -1.76 -0.84 6.95
C LEU A 74 -1.66 -2.24 6.32
N GLY A 75 -1.91 -2.36 5.02
CA GLY A 75 -1.78 -3.62 4.28
C GLY A 75 -0.38 -4.21 4.32
N ILE A 76 0.66 -3.38 4.20
CA ILE A 76 2.08 -3.79 4.29
C ILE A 76 2.36 -4.39 5.67
N TRP A 77 1.95 -3.72 6.75
CA TRP A 77 2.19 -4.20 8.12
C TRP A 77 1.41 -5.47 8.43
N VAL A 78 0.15 -5.54 8.03
CA VAL A 78 -0.68 -6.75 8.19
C VAL A 78 -0.07 -7.93 7.42
N GLY A 79 0.30 -7.72 6.15
CA GLY A 79 0.95 -8.75 5.33
C GLY A 79 2.29 -9.21 5.90
N THR A 80 3.07 -8.29 6.46
CA THR A 80 4.36 -8.60 7.11
C THR A 80 4.15 -9.40 8.39
N LEU A 81 3.18 -9.03 9.22
CA LEU A 81 2.86 -9.75 10.47
C LEU A 81 2.37 -11.18 10.18
N ILE A 82 1.47 -11.33 9.20
CA ILE A 82 0.94 -12.63 8.77
C ILE A 82 2.07 -13.48 8.18
N GLY A 83 2.88 -12.93 7.28
CA GLY A 83 4.02 -13.64 6.68
C GLY A 83 5.07 -14.07 7.71
N ALA A 84 5.34 -13.23 8.72
CA ALA A 84 6.27 -13.54 9.80
C ALA A 84 5.75 -14.62 10.76
N THR A 85 4.46 -14.61 11.08
CA THR A 85 3.82 -15.57 11.99
C THR A 85 3.61 -16.94 11.34
N LEU A 86 3.09 -17.01 10.10
CA LEU A 86 2.91 -18.28 9.38
C LEU A 86 4.24 -19.01 9.13
N LYS A 87 5.31 -18.28 8.81
CA LYS A 87 6.65 -18.87 8.60
C LYS A 87 7.36 -19.27 9.90
N ARG A 88 6.79 -18.96 11.07
CA ARG A 88 7.27 -19.45 12.37
C ARG A 88 6.58 -20.75 12.79
N SER A 89 5.41 -21.06 12.22
CA SER A 89 4.62 -22.25 12.53
C SER A 89 4.96 -23.47 11.66
N ASN A 90 5.83 -23.31 10.67
CA ASN A 90 6.29 -24.35 9.75
C ASN A 90 7.79 -24.57 9.95
#